data_AF-A0A4S2TS18-F1
#
_entry.id   AF-A0A4S2TS18-F1
#
_cell.length_a   1.000
_cell.length_b   1.000
_cell.length_c   1.000
_cell.angle_alpha   90.00
_cell.angle_beta   90.00
_cell.angle_gamma   90.00
#
_symmetry.space_group_name_H-M   'P 1'
#
loop_
_entity.id
_entity.type
_entity.pdbx_description
1 polymer ?
#
loop_
_entity_poly.entity_id
_entity_poly.type
_entity_poly.pdbx_seq_one_letter_code
_entity_poly.pdbx_strand_id
1 'polypeptide(L)' 'MPSQAPADFTDFKVADLSLAAFGRKEITLAEHEMPGLMSIRKEYAAAQPLAG' A
#
# COMPACT_ATOMS: atom_id res chain seq x y z
N MET A 1 -0.48 14.00 -22.27
CA MET A 1 -0.06 13.97 -20.86
C MET A 1 0.90 12.80 -20.71
N PRO A 2 2.22 13.01 -20.58
CA PRO A 2 3.14 11.88 -20.39
C PRO A 2 3.01 11.39 -18.93
N SER A 3 2.60 10.13 -18.79
CA SER A 3 2.63 9.37 -17.55
C SER A 3 4.09 9.14 -17.16
N GLN A 4 4.55 9.74 -16.06
CA GLN A 4 5.84 9.40 -15.48
C GLN A 4 5.74 8.04 -14.77
N ALA A 5 6.58 7.09 -15.18
CA ALA A 5 6.89 5.90 -14.41
C ALA A 5 7.48 6.31 -13.04
N PRO A 6 7.26 5.54 -11.96
CA PRO A 6 7.86 5.87 -10.68
C PRO A 6 9.38 5.83 -10.82
N ALA A 7 10.07 6.79 -10.19
CA ALA A 7 11.51 6.75 -10.03
C ALA A 7 11.92 5.41 -9.39
N ASP A 8 13.04 4.82 -9.83
CA ASP A 8 13.62 3.59 -9.27
C ASP A 8 14.04 3.83 -7.81
N PHE A 9 13.07 3.84 -6.91
CA PHE A 9 13.28 3.99 -5.48
C PHE A 9 13.77 2.64 -4.93
N THR A 10 15.06 2.55 -4.63
CA THR A 10 15.73 1.33 -4.15
C THR A 10 16.16 1.43 -2.68
N ASP A 11 15.66 2.41 -1.92
CA ASP A 11 16.00 2.58 -0.50
C ASP A 11 15.14 1.66 0.38
N PHE A 12 15.45 0.37 0.31
CA PHE A 12 14.89 -0.67 1.17
C PHE A 12 15.90 -1.83 1.30
N LYS A 13 15.80 -2.59 2.39
CA LYS A 13 16.59 -3.82 2.59
C LYS A 13 15.67 -4.95 3.02
N VAL A 14 15.23 -5.74 2.04
CA VAL A 14 14.32 -6.88 2.25
C VAL A 14 15.01 -8.20 1.88
N ALA A 15 14.48 -9.31 2.38
CA ALA A 15 15.10 -10.63 2.15
C ALA A 15 15.00 -11.09 0.69
N ASP A 16 13.83 -10.93 0.07
CA ASP A 16 13.59 -11.33 -1.33
C ASP A 16 12.44 -10.50 -1.94
N LEU A 17 12.74 -9.78 -3.04
CA LEU A 17 11.75 -9.00 -3.79
C LEU A 17 10.82 -9.85 -4.65
N SER A 18 11.21 -11.08 -5.01
CA SER A 18 10.40 -11.97 -5.85
C SER A 18 9.06 -12.33 -5.19
N LEU A 19 9.00 -12.25 -3.86
CA LEU A 19 7.82 -12.53 -3.05
C LEU A 19 6.80 -11.38 -3.01
N ALA A 20 7.07 -10.24 -3.64
CA ALA A 20 6.18 -9.07 -3.61
C ALA A 20 4.75 -9.39 -4.08
N ALA A 21 4.61 -10.17 -5.16
CA ALA A 21 3.30 -10.56 -5.69
C ALA A 21 2.52 -11.45 -4.71
N PHE A 22 3.21 -12.36 -4.01
CA PHE A 22 2.60 -13.20 -2.99
C PHE A 22 2.20 -12.38 -1.75
N GLY A 23 3.12 -11.56 -1.24
CA GLY A 23 2.86 -10.69 -0.08
C GLY A 23 1.68 -9.74 -0.32
N ARG A 24 1.49 -9.24 -1.55
CA ARG A 24 0.31 -8.43 -1.90
C ARG A 24 -1.01 -9.21 -1.80
N LYS A 25 -1.04 -10.48 -2.22
CA LYS A 25 -2.24 -11.32 -2.10
C LYS A 25 -2.62 -11.54 -0.63
N GLU A 26 -1.63 -11.82 0.21
CA GLU A 26 -1.83 -11.99 1.65
C GLU A 26 -2.33 -10.69 2.32
N ILE A 27 -1.79 -9.52 1.94
CA ILE A 27 -2.29 -8.24 2.43
C ILE A 27 -3.76 -8.05 2.06
N THR A 28 -4.16 -8.35 0.82
CA THR A 28 -5.57 -8.25 0.40
C THR A 28 -6.47 -9.17 1.22
N LEU A 29 -6.03 -10.39 1.52
CA LEU A 29 -6.78 -11.30 2.38
C LEU A 29 -6.92 -10.73 3.80
N ALA A 30 -5.83 -10.22 4.37
CA ALA A 30 -5.82 -9.62 5.70
C ALA A 30 -6.72 -8.36 5.79
N GLU A 31 -6.86 -7.58 4.72
CA GLU A 31 -7.75 -6.42 4.71
C GLU A 31 -9.22 -6.81 4.94
N HIS A 32 -9.65 -7.98 4.46
CA HIS A 32 -10.99 -8.52 4.74
C HIS A 32 -11.18 -8.88 6.22
N GLU A 33 -10.12 -9.26 6.92
CA GLU A 33 -10.14 -9.59 8.35
C GLU A 33 -9.93 -8.36 9.26
N MET A 34 -9.63 -7.19 8.68
CA MET A 34 -9.38 -5.93 9.40
C MET A 34 -10.42 -4.84 9.05
N PRO A 35 -11.73 -5.05 9.30
CA PRO A 35 -12.78 -4.11 8.89
C PRO A 35 -12.64 -2.73 9.56
N GLY A 36 -12.15 -2.66 10.80
CA GLY A 36 -11.95 -1.39 11.50
C GLY A 36 -10.89 -0.51 10.83
N LEU A 37 -9.76 -1.10 10.43
CA LEU A 37 -8.69 -0.37 9.73
C LEU A 37 -9.17 0.12 8.36
N MET A 38 -9.91 -0.71 7.63
CA MET A 38 -10.48 -0.33 6.33
C MET A 38 -11.53 0.78 6.47
N SER A 39 -12.34 0.76 7.53
CA SER A 39 -13.31 1.82 7.83
C SER A 39 -12.63 3.16 8.06
N ILE A 40 -11.59 3.20 8.92
CA ILE A 40 -10.83 4.43 9.20
C ILE A 40 -10.17 4.96 7.93
N ARG A 41 -9.55 4.08 7.11
CA ARG A 41 -8.99 4.47 5.82
C ARG A 41 -10.04 5.13 4.92
N LYS A 42 -11.26 4.57 4.85
CA LYS A 42 -12.35 5.10 4.02
C LYS A 42 -12.87 6.44 4.54
N GLU A 43 -13.05 6.58 5.85
CA GLU A 43 -13.58 7.80 6.49
C GLU A 43 -12.69 9.02 6.25
N TYR A 44 -11.38 8.86 6.41
CA TYR A 44 -10.41 9.95 6.32
C TYR A 44 -9.74 10.09 4.95
N ALA A 45 -10.13 9.27 3.96
CA ALA A 45 -9.54 9.29 2.62
C ALA A 45 -9.62 10.67 1.96
N ALA A 46 -10.74 11.40 2.11
CA ALA A 46 -10.90 12.73 1.52
C ALA A 46 -10.15 13.82 2.30
N ALA A 47 -10.08 13.69 3.63
CA ALA A 47 -9.47 14.69 4.50
C ALA A 47 -7.93 14.70 4.41
N GLN A 48 -7.33 13.58 3.97
CA GLN A 48 -5.88 13.39 3.89
C GLN A 48 -5.13 13.96 5.12
N PRO A 49 -5.51 13.54 6.36
CA PRO A 49 -4.99 14.14 7.59
C PRO A 49 -3.48 13.93 7.79
N LEU A 50 -2.88 13.02 7.03
CA LEU A 50 -1.45 12.72 7.02
C LEU A 50 -0.75 13.28 5.76
N ALA A 51 -1.35 14.23 5.07
CA ALA A 51 -0.71 14.93 3.95
C ALA A 51 0.51 15.72 4.44
N GLY A 52 1.67 15.40 3.86
CA GLY A 52 2.96 16.07 4.03
C GLY A 52 3.76 16.02 2.74
#